data_AF-A0A8F7U7D5-F1
#
_entry.id   AF-A0A8F7U7D5-F1
#
_cell.length_a   1.000
_cell.length_b   1.000
_cell.length_c   1.000
_cell.angle_alpha   90.00
_cell.angle_beta   90.00
_cell.angle_gamma   90.00
#
_symmetry.space_group_name_H-M   'P 1'
#
loop_
_entity.id
_entity.type
_entity.pdbx_description
1 polymer ?
#
loop_
_entity_poly.entity_id
_entity_poly.type
_entity_poly.pdbx_seq_one_letter_code
_entity_poly.pdbx_strand_id
1 'polypeptide(L)' 'MNEQELLTVIRITGRYEVVTNKDGTFVVTPLPPESLLITRESHHQCQDYFSKKSR' A
#
# COMPACT_ATOMS: atom_id res chain seq x y z
N MET A 1 -8.04 -14.66 -2.34
CA MET A 1 -9.22 -14.41 -3.19
C MET A 1 -8.79 -14.38 -4.66
N ASN A 2 -9.68 -14.73 -5.59
CA ASN A 2 -9.42 -14.61 -7.03
C ASN A 2 -9.71 -13.17 -7.53
N GLU A 3 -9.50 -12.91 -8.82
CA GLU A 3 -9.71 -11.60 -9.43
C GLU A 3 -11.17 -11.12 -9.35
N GLN A 4 -12.14 -12.00 -9.57
CA GLN A 4 -13.57 -11.65 -9.53
C GLN A 4 -14.00 -11.23 -8.11
N GLU A 5 -13.49 -11.91 -7.10
CA GLU A 5 -13.70 -11.60 -5.69
C GLU A 5 -13.03 -10.26 -5.32
N LEU A 6 -11.79 -10.04 -5.77
CA LEU A 6 -11.08 -8.76 -5.60
C LEU A 6 -11.90 -7.59 -6.16
N LEU A 7 -12.36 -7.70 -7.41
CA LEU A 7 -13.17 -6.66 -8.07
C LEU A 7 -14.46 -6.35 -7.30
N THR A 8 -15.04 -7.36 -6.65
CA THR A 8 -16.23 -7.18 -5.81
C THR A 8 -15.91 -6.38 -4.55
N VAL A 9 -14.75 -6.63 -3.91
CA VAL A 9 -14.32 -5.91 -2.70
C VAL A 9 -13.97 -4.46 -3.01
N ILE A 10 -13.17 -4.19 -4.04
CA ILE A 10 -12.69 -2.83 -4.36
C ILE A 10 -13.78 -1.93 -4.96
N ARG A 11 -14.94 -2.48 -5.31
CA ARG A 11 -16.13 -1.70 -5.70
C ARG A 11 -16.67 -0.83 -4.58
N ILE A 12 -16.41 -1.21 -3.32
CA ILE A 12 -16.77 -0.40 -2.16
C ILE A 12 -15.75 0.73 -2.05
N THR A 13 -16.20 1.98 -2.18
CA THR A 13 -15.35 3.16 -2.06
C THR A 13 -14.56 3.15 -0.76
N GLY A 14 -13.24 3.20 -0.86
CA GLY A 14 -12.34 3.13 0.29
C GLY A 14 -10.89 3.07 -0.14
N ARG A 15 -9.99 3.07 0.85
CA ARG A 15 -8.56 2.85 0.63
C ARG A 15 -8.27 1.39 0.99
N TYR A 16 -7.51 0.72 0.14
CA TYR A 16 -7.13 -0.67 0.35
C TYR A 16 -5.66 -0.86 0.00
N GLU A 17 -5.00 -1.71 0.77
CA GLU A 17 -3.78 -2.37 0.33
C GLU A 17 -4.17 -3.66 -0.38
N VAL A 18 -3.61 -3.89 -1.56
CA VAL A 18 -3.84 -5.11 -2.35
C VAL A 18 -2.49 -5.78 -2.59
N VAL A 19 -2.35 -7.01 -2.12
CA VAL A 19 -1.14 -7.83 -2.27
C VAL A 19 -1.45 -9.01 -3.19
N THR A 20 -0.62 -9.19 -4.21
CA THR A 20 -0.68 -10.35 -5.10
C THR A 20 0.30 -11.41 -4.60
N ASN A 21 -0.20 -12.60 -4.33
CA ASN A 21 0.60 -13.76 -3.97
C ASN A 21 1.20 -14.42 -5.23
N LYS A 22 2.23 -15.26 -5.02
CA LYS A 22 2.92 -15.97 -6.12
C LYS A 22 2.03 -16.95 -6.89
N ASP A 23 0.95 -17.42 -6.26
CA ASP A 23 -0.04 -18.32 -6.84
C ASP A 23 -1.15 -17.58 -7.61
N GLY A 24 -1.04 -16.25 -7.77
CA GLY A 24 -2.03 -15.43 -8.46
C GLY A 24 -3.25 -15.07 -7.60
N THR A 25 -3.26 -15.45 -6.32
CA THR A 25 -4.31 -15.03 -5.39
C THR A 25 -4.03 -13.64 -4.84
N PHE A 26 -5.09 -12.97 -4.38
CA PHE A 26 -5.02 -11.64 -3.78
C PHE A 26 -5.34 -11.67 -2.29
N VAL A 27 -4.74 -10.73 -1.56
CA VAL A 27 -5.10 -10.34 -0.20
C VAL A 27 -5.44 -8.85 -0.24
N VAL A 28 -6.58 -8.48 0.36
CA VAL A 28 -7.06 -7.10 0.41
C VAL A 28 -7.22 -6.69 1.87
N THR A 29 -6.57 -5.60 2.25
CA THR A 29 -6.65 -5.04 3.60
C THR A 29 -7.24 -3.63 3.52
N PRO A 30 -8.42 -3.36 4.12
CA PRO A 30 -8.96 -2.01 4.17
C PRO A 30 -8.07 -1.12 5.03
N LEU A 31 -7.81 0.09 4.54
CA LEU A 31 -7.01 1.09 5.23
C LEU A 31 -7.94 2.19 5.78
N PRO A 32 -7.82 2.51 7.09
CA PRO A 32 -8.46 3.68 7.66
C PRO A 32 -8.16 4.98 6.87
N PRO A 33 -9.08 5.96 6.86
CA PRO A 33 -8.85 7.25 6.20
C PRO A 33 -7.55 7.93 6.65
N GLU A 34 -7.24 7.82 7.94
CA GLU A 34 -6.07 8.42 8.59
C GLU A 34 -4.75 7.66 8.36
N SER A 35 -4.78 6.54 7.62
CA SER A 35 -3.56 5.76 7.36
C SER A 35 -2.61 6.52 6.43
N LEU A 36 -1.36 6.68 6.87
CA LEU A 36 -0.29 7.21 6.03
C LEU A 36 0.33 6.08 5.22
N LEU A 37 0.45 6.30 3.91
CA LEU A 37 1.14 5.37 3.02
C LEU A 37 2.63 5.71 3.01
N ILE A 38 3.45 4.85 3.61
CA ILE A 38 4.91 4.98 3.57
C ILE A 38 5.42 4.13 2.41
N THR A 39 5.60 4.75 1.24
CA THR A 39 6.21 4.07 0.10
C THR A 39 7.73 3.97 0.26
N ARG A 40 8.35 3.05 -0.47
CA ARG A 40 9.82 2.92 -0.48
C ARG A 40 10.50 4.22 -0.95
N GLU A 41 9.90 4.90 -1.93
CA GLU A 41 10.38 6.18 -2.43
C GLU A 41 10.30 7.25 -1.36
N SER A 42 9.18 7.33 -0.62
CA SER A 42 9.03 8.26 0.49
C SER A 42 10.08 8.01 1.58
N HIS A 43 10.39 6.73 1.85
CA HIS A 43 11.44 6.35 2.79
C HIS A 43 12.82 6.80 2.32
N HIS A 44 13.19 6.58 1.05
CA HIS A 44 14.47 7.04 0.51
C HIS A 44 14.58 8.58 0.53
N GLN A 45 13.51 9.31 0.20
CA GLN A 45 13.49 10.78 0.28
C GLN A 45 13.71 11.27 1.72
N CYS A 46 13.09 10.62 2.71
CA CYS A 46 13.35 10.92 4.11
C CYS A 46 14.81 10.65 4.48
N GLN A 47 15.36 9.50 4.09
CA GLN A 47 16.77 9.17 4.33
C GLN A 47 17.69 10.26 3.75
N ASP A 48 17.49 10.67 2.50
CA ASP A 48 18.28 11.71 1.86
C ASP A 48 18.18 13.06 2.58
N TYR A 49 16.97 13.46 2.98
CA TYR A 49 16.74 14.72 3.68
C TYR A 49 17.46 14.75 5.04
N PHE A 50 17.29 13.70 5.85
CA PHE A 50 17.86 13.65 7.19
C PHE A 50 19.38 13.41 7.16
N SER A 51 19.90 12.68 6.18
CA SER A 51 21.35 12.47 6.01
C SER A 51 22.08 13.74 5.55
N LYS A 52 21.40 14.65 4.85
CA LYS A 52 21.95 15.96 4.45
C LYS A 52 21.98 16.97 5.60
N LYS A 53 21.12 16.82 6.61
CA LYS A 53 21.04 17.72 7.78
C LYS A 53 22.06 17.41 8.88
N SER A 54 22.75 16.28 8.81
CA SER A 54 23.76 15.85 9.78
C SER A 54 25.21 16.16 9.36
N ARG A 55 25.41 17.08 8.41
CA ARG A 55 26.72 17.57 7.96
C ARG A 55 26.83 19.07 8.15
#